data_AF-A0A9E5N5M8-F1
#
_entry.id   AF-A0A9E5N5M8-F1
#
_cell.length_a   1.000
_cell.length_b   1.000
_cell.length_c   1.000
_cell.angle_alpha   90.00
_cell.angle_beta   90.00
_cell.angle_gamma   90.00
#
_symmetry.space_group_name_H-M   'P 1'
#
loop_
_entity.id
_entity.type
_entity.pdbx_description
1 polymer ?
#
loop_
_entity_poly.entity_id
_entity_poly.type
_entity_poly.pdbx_seq_one_letter_code
_entity_poly.pdbx_strand_id
1 'polypeptide(L)' 'MGSESIHEYSIIGKSLPKKDAWLKATGEAKYADDLFLHGMLYGKLLRSPHPHAKIVCIDVSS' A
#
# COMPACT_ATOMS: atom_id res chain seq x y z
N MET A 1 10.97 -46.08 -7.41
CA MET A 1 11.25 -44.75 -6.83
C MET A 1 11.92 -43.91 -7.90
N GLY A 2 11.18 -42.99 -8.53
CA GLY A 2 11.72 -42.12 -9.58
C GLY A 2 12.66 -41.09 -8.98
N SER A 3 13.88 -41.02 -9.50
CA SER A 3 14.85 -39.96 -9.21
C SER A 3 14.44 -38.70 -9.98
N GLU A 4 13.88 -37.70 -9.31
CA GLU A 4 13.70 -36.37 -9.90
C GLU A 4 15.07 -35.71 -10.07
N SER A 5 15.38 -35.29 -11.30
CA SER A 5 16.57 -34.51 -11.63
C SER A 5 16.40 -33.09 -11.10
N ILE A 6 17.25 -32.70 -10.15
CA ILE A 6 17.29 -31.36 -9.58
C ILE A 6 17.84 -30.42 -10.67
N HIS A 7 16.96 -29.70 -11.36
CA HIS A 7 17.38 -28.68 -12.31
C HIS A 7 17.89 -27.45 -11.55
N GLU A 8 19.17 -27.12 -11.73
CA GLU A 8 19.76 -25.91 -11.18
C GLU A 8 19.30 -24.69 -11.97
N TYR A 9 18.39 -23.90 -11.38
CA TYR A 9 17.83 -22.73 -12.03
C TYR A 9 18.73 -21.51 -11.86
N SER A 10 18.87 -20.73 -12.93
CA SER A 10 19.69 -19.51 -12.90
C SER A 10 19.14 -18.40 -11.98
N ILE A 11 17.85 -18.43 -11.65
CA ILE A 11 17.17 -17.36 -10.88
C ILE A 11 16.43 -17.90 -9.65
N ILE A 12 15.74 -19.04 -9.79
CA ILE A 12 14.92 -19.60 -8.72
C ILE A 12 15.81 -20.13 -7.59
N GLY A 13 15.51 -19.76 -6.34
CA GLY A 13 16.26 -20.19 -5.16
C GLY A 13 17.47 -19.32 -4.78
N LYS A 14 17.75 -18.25 -5.54
CA LYS A 14 18.87 -17.33 -5.24
C LYS A 14 18.42 -16.17 -4.36
N SER A 15 19.26 -15.80 -3.39
CA SER A 15 19.09 -14.59 -2.58
C SER A 15 19.51 -13.36 -3.40
N LEU A 16 18.57 -12.80 -4.15
CA LEU A 16 18.79 -11.60 -4.96
C LEU A 16 18.26 -10.35 -4.23
N PRO A 17 18.94 -9.20 -4.36
CA PRO A 17 18.45 -7.96 -3.79
C PRO A 17 17.12 -7.58 -4.41
N LYS A 18 16.20 -7.10 -3.57
CA LYS A 18 14.88 -6.67 -4.03
C LYS A 18 15.01 -5.40 -4.86
N LYS A 19 14.41 -5.40 -6.06
CA LYS A 19 14.54 -4.30 -7.04
C LYS A 19 14.09 -2.93 -6.50
N ASP A 20 13.06 -2.91 -5.67
CA ASP A 20 12.48 -1.71 -5.05
C ASP A 20 13.10 -1.35 -3.70
N ALA A 21 14.06 -2.15 -3.19
CA ALA A 21 14.63 -1.92 -1.85
C ALA A 21 15.32 -0.56 -1.74
N TRP A 22 16.12 -0.19 -2.74
CA TRP A 22 16.85 1.08 -2.73
C TRP A 22 15.91 2.28 -2.73
N LEU A 23 14.93 2.32 -3.64
CA LEU A 23 13.96 3.41 -3.73
C LEU A 23 13.18 3.62 -2.42
N LYS A 24 12.86 2.52 -1.72
CA LYS A 24 12.19 2.58 -0.42
C LYS A 24 13.12 3.04 0.70
N ALA A 25 14.39 2.63 0.67
CA ALA A 25 15.38 2.98 1.68
C ALA A 25 15.84 4.44 1.56
N THR A 26 15.90 5.00 0.34
CA THR A 26 16.33 6.39 0.10
C THR A 26 15.19 7.41 0.15
N GLY A 27 13.93 6.95 0.24
CA GLY A 27 12.76 7.82 0.23
C GLY A 27 12.39 8.35 -1.16
N GLU A 28 12.97 7.79 -2.23
CA GLU A 28 12.66 8.15 -3.61
C GLU A 28 11.40 7.46 -4.16
N ALA A 29 10.93 6.42 -3.48
CA ALA A 29 9.67 5.76 -3.80
C ALA A 29 8.50 6.74 -3.60
N LYS A 30 7.76 7.03 -4.67
CA LYS A 30 6.56 7.87 -4.63
C LYS A 30 5.35 7.04 -4.22
N TYR A 31 4.63 7.51 -3.21
CA TYR A 31 3.36 6.98 -2.74
C TYR A 31 2.22 7.94 -3.08
N ALA A 32 0.98 7.51 -2.85
CA ALA A 32 -0.21 8.30 -3.18
C ALA A 32 -0.20 9.68 -2.49
N ASP A 33 0.31 9.76 -1.26
CA ASP A 33 0.39 10.99 -0.48
C ASP A 33 1.50 11.95 -0.94
N ASP A 34 2.45 11.47 -1.76
CA ASP A 34 3.53 12.30 -2.33
C ASP A 34 3.10 13.00 -3.63
N LEU A 35 1.89 12.74 -4.11
CA LEU A 35 1.35 13.32 -5.33
C LEU A 35 0.72 14.69 -5.05
N PHE A 36 1.19 15.71 -5.77
CA PHE A 36 0.62 17.05 -5.72
C PHE A 36 0.19 17.47 -7.12
N LEU A 37 -1.10 17.78 -7.27
CA LEU A 37 -1.71 18.21 -8.53
C LEU A 37 -2.28 19.61 -8.37
N HIS A 38 -2.27 20.39 -9.44
CA HIS A 38 -2.83 21.74 -9.42
C HIS A 38 -4.35 21.68 -9.19
N GLY A 39 -4.85 22.37 -8.18
CA GLY A 39 -6.27 22.34 -7.80
C GLY A 39 -6.69 21.10 -6.98
N MET A 40 -5.75 20.32 -6.44
CA MET A 40 -6.07 19.16 -5.60
C MET A 40 -6.83 19.59 -4.33
N LEU A 41 -7.97 18.95 -4.09
CA LEU A 41 -8.77 19.13 -2.88
C LEU A 41 -8.40 18.10 -1.82
N TYR A 42 -8.68 18.43 -0.56
CA TYR A 42 -8.45 17.55 0.59
C TYR A 42 -9.78 17.17 1.23
N GLY A 43 -9.98 15.88 1.49
CA GLY A 43 -11.14 15.35 2.18
C GLY A 43 -10.74 14.67 3.49
N LYS A 44 -11.60 14.73 4.50
CA LYS A 44 -11.44 14.00 5.77
C LYS A 44 -12.75 13.32 6.13
N LEU A 45 -12.65 12.07 6.58
CA LEU A 45 -13.81 11.30 6.99
C LEU A 45 -14.15 11.59 8.46
N LEU A 46 -15.40 12.01 8.73
CA LEU A 46 -15.98 11.97 10.07
C LEU A 46 -16.39 10.52 10.36
N ARG A 47 -15.82 9.91 11.41
CA ARG A 47 -16.10 8.53 11.78
C ARG A 47 -17.06 8.46 12.97
N SER A 48 -17.79 7.35 13.06
CA SER A 48 -18.66 7.08 14.21
C SER A 48 -17.83 7.03 15.50
N PRO A 49 -18.26 7.73 16.58
CA PRO A 49 -17.67 7.55 17.90
C PRO A 49 -18.19 6.28 18.60
N HIS A 50 -19.24 5.64 18.07
CA HIS A 50 -19.87 4.46 18.66
C HIS A 50 -19.60 3.20 17.81
N PRO A 51 -19.19 2.07 18.43
CA PRO A 51 -19.02 0.80 17.71
C PRO A 51 -20.32 0.25 17.11
N HIS A 52 -21.46 0.52 17.74
CA HIS A 52 -22.78 0.15 17.26
C HIS A 52 -23.81 1.19 17.68
N ALA A 53 -24.40 1.88 16.71
CA ALA A 53 -25.45 2.86 16.91
C ALA A 53 -26.27 3.01 15.63
N LYS A 54 -27.53 3.44 15.78
CA LYS A 54 -28.34 3.88 14.64
C LYS A 54 -28.02 5.34 14.35
N ILE A 55 -27.69 5.65 13.09
CA ILE A 55 -27.56 7.04 12.65
C ILE A 55 -28.99 7.60 12.51
N VAL A 56 -29.34 8.58 13.34
CA VAL A 56 -30.67 9.20 13.34
C VAL A 56 -30.68 10.47 12.47
N CYS A 57 -29.62 11.26 12.54
CA CYS A 57 -29.45 12.49 11.79
C CYS A 57 -27.96 12.79 11.61
N ILE A 58 -27.60 13.45 10.50
CA ILE A 58 -26.30 14.10 10.30
C ILE A 58 -26.60 15.50 9.79
N ASP A 59 -26.24 16.52 10.57
CA ASP A 59 -26.31 17.91 10.14
C ASP A 59 -24.97 18.30 9.52
N VAL A 60 -25.01 18.76 8.27
CA VAL A 60 -23.84 19.17 7.47
C VAL A 60 -23.95 20.63 7.02
N SER A 61 -24.87 21.39 7.62
CA SER A 61 -24.93 22.83 7.41
C SER A 61 -23.66 23.51 7.94
N SER A 62 -23.28 24.61 7.29
CA SER A 62 -22.09 25.39 7.59
C SER A 62 -22.36 26.48 8.60
#